data_AF-A0A7C8ZF06-F1
#
_entry.id   AF-A0A7C8ZF06-F1
#
_cell.length_a   1.000
_cell.length_b   1.000
_cell.length_c   1.000
_cell.angle_alpha   90.00
_cell.angle_beta   90.00
_cell.angle_gamma   90.00
#
_symmetry.space_group_name_H-M   'P 1'
#
loop_
_entity.id
_entity.type
_entity.pdbx_description
1 polymer ?
#
loop_
_entity_poly.entity_id
_entity_poly.type
_entity_poly.pdbx_seq_one_letter_code
_entity_poly.pdbx_strand_id
1 'polypeptide(L)'
;YLLTLQEIREKRGFPDELGAEAMMFEALDKVEKEIKKPLMRNDKQGMALLMKEFDAINKKLGVNRNELPKYEEQLEHKIAKAQLEELKKGAVEAMEAQKKKEEFKDEQMVDVKSLDIRNFL
;
A
#
# COMPACT_ATOMS: atom_id res chain seq x y z
N TYR A 1 -0.90 6.02 22.39
CA TYR A 1 -0.35 5.17 21.32
C TYR A 1 -1.30 5.05 20.13
N LEU A 2 -2.57 4.67 20.32
CA LEU A 2 -3.55 4.67 19.21
C LEU A 2 -3.85 6.09 18.69
N LEU A 3 -4.02 7.08 19.58
CA LEU A 3 -4.18 8.49 19.18
C LEU A 3 -3.01 9.02 18.33
N THR A 4 -1.79 8.69 18.73
CA THR A 4 -0.59 9.06 17.96
C THR A 4 -0.52 8.36 16.60
N LEU A 5 -1.08 7.17 16.45
CA LEU A 5 -1.16 6.48 15.16
C LEU A 5 -2.22 7.10 14.25
N GLN A 6 -3.38 7.47 14.81
CA GLN A 6 -4.43 8.20 14.12
C GLN A 6 -3.89 9.53 13.56
N GLU A 7 -3.22 10.33 14.39
CA GLU A 7 -2.62 11.61 13.95
C GLU A 7 -1.60 11.43 12.82
N ILE A 8 -0.78 10.37 12.86
CA ILE A 8 0.21 10.08 11.81
C ILE A 8 -0.49 9.67 10.51
N ARG A 9 -1.56 8.89 10.58
CA ARG A 9 -2.34 8.45 9.41
C ARG A 9 -3.06 9.62 8.74
N GLU A 10 -3.71 10.47 9.52
CA GLU A 10 -4.37 11.68 9.03
C GLU A 10 -3.36 12.60 8.33
N LYS A 11 -2.19 12.85 8.94
CA LYS A 11 -1.11 13.65 8.34
C LYS A 11 -0.55 13.05 7.04
N ARG A 12 -0.66 11.72 6.86
CA ARG A 12 -0.21 11.01 5.67
C ARG A 12 -1.33 10.79 4.64
N GLY A 13 -2.53 11.29 4.89
CA GLY A 13 -3.66 11.17 3.97
C GLY A 13 -4.26 9.76 3.91
N PHE A 14 -4.16 8.98 4.99
CA PHE A 14 -4.82 7.68 5.14
C PHE A 14 -6.00 7.80 6.11
N PRO A 15 -7.16 8.35 5.69
CA PRO A 15 -8.33 8.48 6.56
C PRO A 15 -8.91 7.09 6.91
N ASP A 16 -9.50 6.97 8.09
CA ASP A 16 -10.21 5.76 8.52
C ASP A 16 -11.60 5.65 7.89
N GLU A 17 -11.65 5.30 6.61
CA GLU A 17 -12.90 5.19 5.84
C GLU A 17 -13.83 4.09 6.35
N LEU A 18 -13.29 3.09 7.05
CA LEU A 18 -14.02 1.91 7.52
C LEU A 18 -14.44 2.01 9.00
N GLY A 19 -14.07 3.10 9.69
CA GLY A 19 -14.32 3.26 11.13
C GLY A 19 -13.59 2.20 11.98
N ALA A 20 -12.51 1.63 11.46
CA ALA A 20 -11.76 0.57 12.13
C ALA A 20 -11.06 1.08 13.38
N GLU A 21 -10.64 2.34 13.41
CA GLU A 21 -9.93 2.95 14.53
C GLU A 21 -10.85 3.10 15.73
N ALA A 22 -12.07 3.62 15.53
CA ALA A 22 -13.08 3.71 16.58
C ALA A 22 -13.36 2.33 17.20
N MET A 23 -13.52 1.29 16.36
CA MET A 23 -13.72 -0.09 16.83
C MET A 23 -12.50 -0.62 17.60
N MET A 24 -11.26 -0.26 17.20
CA MET A 24 -10.05 -0.67 17.92
C MET A 24 -9.91 0.02 19.29
N PHE A 25 -10.30 1.29 19.41
CA PHE A 25 -10.35 1.99 20.70
C PHE A 25 -11.39 1.35 21.63
N GLU A 26 -12.59 1.06 21.13
CA GLU A 26 -13.62 0.39 21.91
C GLU A 26 -13.19 -1.00 22.38
N ALA A 27 -12.51 -1.77 21.53
CA ALA A 27 -11.95 -3.06 21.89
C ALA A 27 -10.87 -2.95 22.97
N LEU A 28 -10.00 -1.95 22.89
CA LEU A 28 -8.99 -1.69 23.91
C LEU A 28 -9.64 -1.38 25.26
N ASP A 29 -10.60 -0.44 25.28
CA ASP A 29 -11.33 -0.06 26.49
C ASP A 29 -12.07 -1.26 27.12
N LYS A 30 -12.65 -2.11 26.28
CA LYS A 30 -13.34 -3.33 26.73
C LYS A 30 -12.38 -4.29 27.41
N VAL A 31 -11.20 -4.53 26.81
CA VAL A 31 -10.17 -5.40 27.39
C VAL A 31 -9.64 -4.82 28.68
N GLU A 32 -9.34 -3.52 28.74
CA GLU A 32 -8.85 -2.85 29.95
C GLU A 32 -9.87 -2.89 31.10
N LYS A 33 -11.17 -2.75 30.80
CA LYS A 33 -12.26 -2.92 31.78
C LYS A 33 -12.34 -4.36 32.30
N GLU A 34 -12.14 -5.35 31.43
CA GLU A 34 -12.18 -6.76 31.80
C GLU A 34 -11.00 -7.15 32.69
N ILE A 35 -9.79 -6.72 32.35
CA ILE A 35 -8.58 -6.98 33.16
C ILE A 35 -8.45 -6.04 34.37
N LYS A 36 -9.33 -5.01 34.48
CA LYS A 36 -9.38 -3.98 35.53
C LYS A 36 -8.06 -3.25 35.74
N LYS A 37 -7.23 -3.17 34.70
CA LYS A 37 -5.93 -2.50 34.71
C LYS A 37 -5.60 -2.03 33.30
N PRO A 38 -4.71 -1.04 33.14
CA PRO A 38 -4.21 -0.67 31.82
C PRO A 38 -3.56 -1.86 31.12
N LEU A 39 -3.82 -2.01 29.82
CA LEU A 39 -3.29 -3.12 29.05
C LEU A 39 -1.82 -2.84 28.72
N MET A 40 -0.93 -3.64 29.32
CA MET A 40 0.51 -3.52 29.11
C MET A 40 0.99 -4.47 28.03
N ARG A 41 2.01 -4.07 27.26
CA ARG A 41 2.60 -4.90 26.18
C ARG A 41 3.17 -6.24 26.63
N ASN A 42 3.55 -6.35 27.91
CA ASN A 42 4.05 -7.59 28.49
C ASN A 42 2.92 -8.51 29.00
N ASP A 43 1.66 -8.05 29.02
CA ASP A 43 0.52 -8.85 29.45
C ASP A 43 0.06 -9.77 28.32
N LYS A 44 0.61 -11.00 28.30
CA LYS A 44 0.28 -12.00 27.28
C LYS A 44 -1.21 -12.35 27.25
N GLN A 45 -1.88 -12.37 28.41
CA GLN A 45 -3.29 -12.74 28.50
C GLN A 45 -4.19 -11.60 28.01
N GLY A 46 -3.93 -10.36 28.46
CA GLY A 46 -4.65 -9.19 27.98
C GLY A 46 -4.46 -8.95 26.48
N MET A 47 -3.23 -9.14 25.97
CA MET A 47 -2.96 -9.02 24.54
C MET A 47 -3.64 -10.11 23.71
N ALA A 48 -3.78 -11.33 24.24
CA ALA A 48 -4.55 -12.38 23.57
C ALA A 48 -6.05 -12.02 23.46
N LEU A 49 -6.63 -11.41 24.51
CA LEU A 49 -8.02 -10.92 24.47
C LEU A 49 -8.18 -9.79 23.45
N LEU A 50 -7.25 -8.84 23.41
CA LEU A 50 -7.26 -7.74 22.43
C LEU A 50 -7.19 -8.27 20.99
N MET A 51 -6.30 -9.22 20.72
CA MET A 51 -6.18 -9.84 19.40
C MET A 51 -7.47 -10.55 18.98
N LYS A 52 -8.16 -11.20 19.92
CA LYS A 52 -9.45 -11.86 19.65
C LYS A 52 -10.55 -10.85 19.29
N GLU A 53 -10.61 -9.70 19.96
CA GLU A 53 -11.53 -8.62 19.61
C GLU A 53 -11.19 -8.02 18.23
N PHE A 54 -9.90 -7.84 17.94
CA PHE A 54 -9.44 -7.38 16.61
C PHE A 54 -9.78 -8.37 15.50
N ASP A 55 -9.65 -9.68 15.73
CA ASP A 55 -10.07 -10.69 14.76
C ASP A 55 -11.59 -10.65 14.50
N ALA A 56 -12.40 -10.34 15.53
CA ALA A 56 -13.83 -10.14 15.36
C ALA A 56 -14.15 -8.87 14.56
N ILE A 57 -13.43 -7.77 14.80
CA ILE A 57 -13.54 -6.53 14.03
C ILE A 57 -13.13 -6.76 12.58
N ASN A 58 -12.01 -7.43 12.33
CA ASN A 58 -11.54 -7.76 10.98
C ASN A 58 -12.59 -8.57 10.21
N LYS A 59 -13.23 -9.55 10.86
CA LYS A 59 -14.35 -10.29 10.26
C LYS A 59 -15.54 -9.39 9.92
N LYS A 60 -15.92 -8.45 10.79
CA LYS A 60 -17.01 -7.49 10.54
C LYS A 60 -16.70 -6.56 9.36
N LEU A 61 -15.46 -6.12 9.25
CA LEU A 61 -14.99 -5.24 8.18
C LEU A 61 -14.73 -5.99 6.86
N GLY A 62 -14.94 -7.32 6.83
CA GLY A 62 -14.62 -8.15 5.66
C GLY A 62 -13.12 -8.26 5.37
N VAL A 63 -12.26 -7.86 6.32
CA VAL A 63 -10.81 -7.93 6.18
C VAL A 63 -10.36 -9.35 6.49
N ASN A 64 -10.01 -10.08 5.43
CA ASN A 64 -9.46 -11.42 5.56
C ASN A 64 -7.94 -11.36 5.59
N ARG A 65 -7.34 -11.73 6.72
CA ARG A 65 -5.87 -11.74 6.88
C ARG A 65 -5.18 -12.67 5.88
N ASN A 66 -5.87 -13.70 5.39
CA ASN A 66 -5.34 -14.61 4.38
C ASN A 66 -5.27 -13.96 2.98
N GLU A 67 -5.99 -12.85 2.75
CA GLU A 67 -5.92 -12.10 1.50
C GLU A 67 -4.83 -11.04 1.52
N LEU A 68 -4.19 -10.80 2.67
CA LEU A 68 -3.08 -9.85 2.81
C LEU A 68 -1.97 -10.08 1.76
N PRO A 69 -1.51 -11.32 1.48
CA PRO A 69 -0.52 -11.55 0.43
C PRO A 69 -0.99 -11.10 -0.96
N LYS A 70 -2.29 -11.25 -1.26
CA LYS A 70 -2.87 -10.80 -2.53
C LYS A 70 -2.90 -9.27 -2.62
N TYR A 71 -3.22 -8.58 -1.53
CA TYR A 71 -3.18 -7.12 -1.50
C TYR A 71 -1.75 -6.58 -1.59
N GLU A 72 -0.78 -7.26 -0.97
CA GLU A 72 0.64 -6.95 -1.09
C GLU A 72 1.13 -7.12 -2.55
N GLU A 73 0.83 -8.25 -3.19
CA GLU A 73 1.17 -8.51 -4.59
C GLU A 73 0.55 -7.47 -5.54
N GLN A 74 -0.71 -7.09 -5.31
CA GLN A 74 -1.37 -6.03 -6.09
C GLN A 74 -0.69 -4.66 -5.89
N LEU A 75 -0.25 -4.35 -4.68
CA LEU A 75 0.46 -3.11 -4.39
C LEU A 75 1.83 -3.08 -5.07
N GLU A 76 2.59 -4.17 -4.98
CA GLU A 76 3.87 -4.32 -5.67
C GLU A 76 3.71 -4.17 -7.18
N HIS A 77 2.70 -4.80 -7.77
CA HIS A 77 2.38 -4.63 -9.18
C HIS A 77 2.06 -3.19 -9.57
N LYS A 78 1.30 -2.46 -8.74
CA LYS A 78 1.01 -1.04 -8.97
C LYS A 78 2.27 -0.19 -8.92
N ILE A 79 3.16 -0.46 -7.96
CA ILE A 79 4.45 0.23 -7.84
C ILE A 79 5.31 -0.04 -9.07
N ALA A 80 5.46 -1.30 -9.46
CA ALA A 80 6.24 -1.70 -10.64
C ALA A 80 5.68 -1.06 -11.92
N LYS A 81 4.36 -0.98 -12.08
CA LYS A 81 3.73 -0.32 -13.22
C LYS A 81 4.01 1.18 -13.24
N ALA A 82 3.92 1.86 -12.09
CA ALA A 82 4.22 3.28 -11.98
C ALA A 82 5.70 3.57 -12.33
N GLN A 83 6.63 2.75 -11.83
CA GLN A 83 8.05 2.84 -12.16
C GLN A 83 8.30 2.61 -13.66
N LEU A 84 7.63 1.64 -14.28
CA LEU A 84 7.74 1.40 -15.72
C LEU A 84 7.19 2.58 -16.55
N GLU A 85 6.08 3.19 -16.13
CA GLU A 85 5.52 4.37 -16.80
C GLU A 85 6.49 5.56 -16.71
N GLU A 86 7.13 5.77 -15.56
CA GLU A 86 8.15 6.80 -15.37
C GLU A 86 9.39 6.56 -16.23
N LEU A 87 9.91 5.33 -16.26
CA LEU A 87 11.03 4.94 -17.11
C LEU A 87 10.70 5.13 -18.60
N LYS A 88 9.51 4.73 -19.02
CA LYS A 88 9.03 4.91 -20.40
C LYS A 88 8.95 6.39 -20.75
N LYS A 89 8.44 7.23 -19.84
CA LYS A 89 8.38 8.68 -20.04
C LYS A 89 9.79 9.25 -20.23
N GLY A 90 10.73 8.93 -19.36
CA GLY A 90 12.12 9.37 -19.48
C GLY A 90 12.78 8.92 -20.80
N ALA A 91 12.53 7.68 -21.23
CA ALA A 91 13.04 7.18 -22.51
C ALA A 91 12.45 7.94 -23.71
N VAL A 92 11.14 8.21 -23.71
CA VAL A 92 10.47 8.98 -24.77
C VAL A 92 11.01 10.42 -24.84
N GLU A 93 11.16 11.08 -23.71
CA GLU A 93 11.72 12.43 -23.64
C GLU A 93 13.16 12.47 -24.19
N ALA A 94 13.99 11.47 -23.87
CA ALA A 94 15.35 11.36 -24.41
C ALA A 94 15.36 11.13 -25.94
N MET A 95 14.49 10.25 -26.45
CA MET A 95 14.34 10.01 -27.89
C MET A 95 13.89 11.28 -28.63
N GLU A 96 12.92 12.01 -28.09
CA GLU A 96 12.46 13.28 -28.67
C GLU A 96 13.54 14.37 -28.65
N ALA A 97 14.34 14.43 -27.58
CA ALA A 97 15.48 15.36 -27.49
C ALA A 97 16.56 15.02 -28.52
N GLN A 98 16.85 13.74 -28.73
CA GLN A 98 17.83 13.29 -29.72
C GLN A 98 17.38 13.58 -31.16
N LYS A 99 16.10 13.39 -31.47
CA LYS A 99 15.51 13.73 -32.77
C LYS A 99 15.65 15.21 -33.15
N LYS A 100 15.74 16.11 -32.16
CA LYS A 100 15.87 17.57 -32.40
C LYS A 100 17.29 17.99 -32.81
N LYS A 101 18.30 17.12 -32.69
CA LYS A 101 19.67 17.39 -33.12
C LYS A 101 19.79 17.33 -34.65
N GLU A 102 20.58 18.22 -35.25
CA GLU A 102 20.71 18.31 -36.71
C GLU A 102 21.26 17.05 -37.36
N GLU A 103 22.09 16.30 -36.63
CA GLU A 103 22.71 15.04 -37.05
C GLU A 103 21.70 13.91 -37.29
N PHE A 104 20.49 14.01 -36.73
CA PHE A 104 19.49 12.93 -36.71
C PHE A 104 18.14 13.33 -37.35
N LYS A 105 18.08 14.47 -38.07
CA LYS A 105 16.85 14.99 -38.69
C LYS A 105 16.27 14.08 -39.78
N ASP A 106 17.12 13.33 -40.47
CA ASP A 106 16.75 12.43 -41.57
C ASP A 106 16.51 10.97 -41.11
N GLU A 107 16.74 10.66 -39.83
CA GLU A 107 16.53 9.32 -39.28
C GLU A 107 15.08 9.10 -38.81
N GLN A 108 14.50 7.98 -39.22
CA GLN A 108 13.16 7.59 -38.81
C GLN A 108 13.21 6.97 -37.41
N MET A 109 12.45 7.52 -36.46
CA MET A 109 12.40 6.94 -35.11
C MET A 109 11.83 5.53 -35.15
N VAL A 110 12.50 4.62 -34.44
CA VAL A 110 12.10 3.22 -34.31
C VAL A 110 10.78 3.12 -33.55
N ASP A 111 9.85 2.31 -34.04
CA ASP A 111 8.62 2.02 -33.32
C ASP A 111 8.94 1.19 -32.06
N VAL A 112 8.68 1.77 -30.90
CA VAL A 112 8.94 1.11 -29.61
C VAL A 112 8.15 -0.21 -29.49
N LYS A 113 7.01 -0.35 -30.18
CA LYS A 113 6.24 -1.60 -30.21
C LYS A 113 6.89 -2.69 -31.04
N SER A 114 7.67 -2.34 -32.07
CA SER A 114 8.40 -3.34 -32.86
C SER A 114 9.60 -3.91 -32.09
N LEU A 115 10.09 -3.21 -31.07
CA LEU A 115 11.20 -3.63 -30.21
C LEU A 115 10.81 -4.59 -29.08
N ASP A 116 9.53 -4.98 -28.97
CA ASP A 116 9.11 -5.99 -27.99
C ASP A 116 9.84 -7.31 -28.25
N ILE A 117 10.59 -7.80 -27.27
CA ILE A 117 11.39 -9.02 -27.39
C ILE A 117 10.54 -10.24 -27.77
N ARG A 118 9.23 -10.21 -27.46
CA ARG A 118 8.27 -11.26 -27.82
C ARG A 118 7.99 -11.32 -29.32
N ASN A 119 8.30 -10.26 -30.08
CA ASN A 119 8.23 -10.27 -31.53
C ASN A 119 9.46 -10.96 -32.18
N PHE A 120 10.50 -11.28 -31.39
CA PHE A 120 11.76 -11.88 -31.85
C PHE A 120 11.96 -13.33 -31.36
N LEU A 121 10.98 -13.90 -30.66
CA LEU A 121 10.93 -15.30 -30.21
C LEU A 121 9.87 -16.06 -31.02
#